data_AF-A0A645JI36-F1
#
_entry.id   AF-A0A645JI36-F1
#
_cell.length_a   1.000
_cell.length_b   1.000
_cell.length_c   1.000
_cell.angle_alpha   90.00
_cell.angle_beta   90.00
_cell.angle_gamma   90.00
#
_symmetry.space_group_name_H-M   'P 1'
#
loop_
_entity.id
_entity.type
_entity.pdbx_description
1 polymer ?
#
loop_
_entity_poly.entity_id
_entity_poly.type
_entity_poly.pdbx_seq_one_letter_code
_entity_poly.pdbx_strand_id
1 'polypeptide(L)' 'MDGNTVTVSIGSVEHPMLKEHYITWVYIQTSKGGQRRVLSPGKKPTATFALTDGDKLQVAFAYCNLHGLWMAEAE' A
#
# COMPACT_ATOMS: atom_id res chain seq x y z
N MET A 1 3.26 10.80 -5.16
CA MET A 1 3.44 10.19 -6.49
C MET A 1 4.68 10.78 -7.13
N ASP A 2 5.37 10.03 -7.98
CA ASP A 2 6.47 10.53 -8.81
C ASP A 2 6.28 10.00 -10.24
N GLY A 3 5.87 10.88 -11.16
CA GLY A 3 5.36 10.48 -12.48
C GLY A 3 4.23 9.44 -12.35
N ASN A 4 4.36 8.32 -13.04
CA ASN A 4 3.43 7.19 -12.99
C ASN A 4 3.70 6.23 -11.80
N THR A 5 4.56 6.59 -10.86
CA THR A 5 4.92 5.75 -9.72
C THR A 5 4.15 6.17 -8.47
N VAL A 6 3.48 5.20 -7.86
CA VAL A 6 2.81 5.34 -6.57
C VAL A 6 3.62 4.61 -5.51
N THR A 7 4.02 5.31 -4.45
CA THR A 7 4.57 4.68 -3.24
C THR A 7 3.60 4.90 -2.10
N VAL A 8 3.14 3.79 -1.52
CA VAL A 8 2.29 3.76 -0.34
C VAL A 8 3.15 3.43 0.87
N SER A 9 3.11 4.29 1.89
CA SER A 9 3.78 4.08 3.19
C SER A 9 2.73 3.94 4.28
N ILE A 10 2.89 2.95 5.17
CA ILE A 10 1.85 2.65 6.17
C ILE A 10 2.15 3.34 7.50
N GLY A 11 1.29 4.32 7.81
CA GLY A 11 1.31 5.12 9.04
C GLY A 11 2.07 6.45 8.89
N SER A 12 1.66 7.45 9.67
CA SER A 12 2.46 8.69 9.85
C SER A 12 3.75 8.41 10.63
N VAL A 13 3.72 7.39 11.49
CA VAL A 13 4.87 6.69 12.06
C VAL A 13 4.94 5.32 11.39
N GLU A 14 6.14 4.87 11.01
CA GLU A 14 6.30 3.57 10.34
C GLU A 14 5.65 2.44 11.15
N HIS A 15 4.70 1.75 10.52
CA HIS A 15 4.06 0.59 11.14
C HIS A 15 5.08 -0.53 11.39
N PRO A 16 5.00 -1.27 12.52
CA PRO A 16 5.86 -2.42 12.78
C PRO A 16 5.82 -3.46 11.66
N MET A 17 6.97 -4.10 11.42
CA MET A 17 7.11 -5.19 10.45
C MET A 17 7.81 -6.38 11.11
N LEU A 18 7.32 -6.81 12.26
CA LEU A 18 7.81 -7.98 12.99
C LEU A 18 7.02 -9.23 12.61
N LYS A 19 7.55 -10.43 12.88
CA LYS A 19 6.90 -11.69 12.48
C LYS A 19 5.47 -11.81 13.04
N GLU A 20 5.27 -11.30 14.25
CA GLU A 20 4.01 -11.35 14.99
C GLU A 20 3.09 -10.15 14.67
N HIS A 21 3.63 -9.06 14.14
CA HIS A 21 2.91 -7.82 13.87
C HIS A 21 3.48 -7.10 12.65
N TYR A 22 2.80 -7.23 11.51
CA TYR A 22 3.22 -6.64 10.25
C TYR A 22 2.07 -6.39 9.28
N ILE A 23 2.34 -5.54 8.28
CA ILE A 23 1.48 -5.36 7.12
C ILE A 23 1.68 -6.54 6.18
N THR A 24 0.61 -7.28 5.95
CA THR A 24 0.62 -8.50 5.13
C THR A 24 0.54 -8.20 3.65
N TRP A 25 -0.17 -7.13 3.27
CA TRP A 25 -0.30 -6.67 1.90
C TRP A 25 -0.74 -5.22 1.83
N VAL A 26 -0.45 -4.61 0.68
CA VAL A 26 -0.98 -3.32 0.24
C VAL A 26 -1.70 -3.54 -1.08
N TYR A 27 -2.87 -2.92 -1.23
CA TYR A 27 -3.63 -2.91 -2.48
C TYR A 27 -3.87 -1.46 -2.88
N ILE A 28 -3.76 -1.17 -4.18
CA ILE A 28 -4.20 0.10 -4.74
C ILE A 28 -5.38 -0.14 -5.68
N GLN A 29 -6.40 0.69 -5.55
CA GLN A 29 -7.46 0.84 -6.54
C GLN A 29 -7.14 2.05 -7.41
N THR A 30 -7.32 1.87 -8.72
CA THR A 30 -7.06 2.89 -9.72
C THR A 30 -8.28 3.04 -10.63
N SER A 31 -8.32 4.11 -11.42
CA SER A 31 -9.41 4.31 -12.38
C SER A 31 -9.49 3.22 -13.45
N LYS A 32 -8.42 2.42 -13.66
CA LYS A 32 -8.39 1.30 -14.61
C LYS A 32 -8.36 -0.09 -13.97
N GLY A 33 -8.44 -0.21 -12.64
CA GLY A 33 -8.48 -1.50 -11.95
C GLY A 33 -7.81 -1.47 -10.59
N GLY A 34 -6.88 -2.39 -10.36
CA GLY A 34 -6.10 -2.39 -9.12
C GLY A 34 -4.96 -3.39 -9.11
N GLN A 35 -4.08 -3.22 -8.12
CA GLN A 35 -2.86 -4.00 -7.97
C GLN A 35 -2.66 -4.36 -6.50
N ARG A 36 -2.22 -5.58 -6.21
CA ARG A 36 -1.87 -6.01 -4.84
C ARG A 36 -0.40 -6.37 -4.74
N ARG A 37 0.25 -5.92 -3.68
CA ARG A 37 1.60 -6.31 -3.30
C ARG A 37 1.60 -6.95 -1.92
N VAL A 38 2.09 -8.19 -1.83
CA VAL A 38 2.31 -8.88 -0.55
C VAL A 38 3.60 -8.34 0.05
N LEU A 39 3.58 -8.10 1.36
CA LEU A 39 4.75 -7.72 2.14
C LEU A 39 5.11 -8.85 3.12
N SER A 40 6.31 -8.79 3.67
CA SER A 40 6.83 -9.80 4.58
C SER A 40 7.47 -9.13 5.79
N PRO A 41 7.47 -9.79 6.96
CA PRO A 41 8.18 -9.30 8.14
C PRO A 41 9.65 -8.98 7.84
N GLY A 42 10.21 -8.02 8.58
CA GLY A 42 11.59 -7.54 8.45
C GLY A 42 11.84 -6.63 7.26
N LYS A 43 10.82 -6.32 6.45
CA LYS A 43 10.90 -5.34 5.35
C LYS A 43 10.26 -4.02 5.76
N LYS A 44 10.52 -2.95 5.00
CA LYS A 44 9.83 -1.67 5.22
C LYS A 44 8.33 -1.81 4.98
N PRO A 45 7.48 -1.10 5.75
CA PRO A 45 6.03 -1.09 5.56
C PRO A 45 5.64 -0.19 4.37
N THR A 46 6.24 -0.42 3.22
CA THR A 46 6.05 0.38 2.01
C THR A 46 5.85 -0.50 0.78
N ALA A 47 5.05 -0.04 -0.16
CA ALA A 47 4.81 -0.71 -1.43
C ALA A 47 4.81 0.29 -2.57
N THR A 48 5.57 -0.01 -3.62
CA THR A 48 5.64 0.81 -4.83
C THR A 48 4.95 0.09 -5.99
N PHE A 49 4.19 0.85 -6.77
CA PHE A 49 3.39 0.43 -7.91
C PHE A 49 3.65 1.36 -9.09
N ALA A 50 3.62 0.80 -10.31
CA ALA A 50 3.66 1.58 -11.54
C ALA A 50 2.25 1.62 -12.15
N LEU A 51 1.84 2.79 -12.62
CA LEU A 51 0.59 3.02 -13.32
C LEU A 51 0.85 3.11 -14.82
N THR A 52 -0.12 2.67 -15.62
CA THR A 52 -0.12 2.93 -17.07
C THR A 52 -0.54 4.37 -17.35
N ASP A 53 -0.20 4.89 -18.52
CA ASP A 53 -0.57 6.26 -18.92
C ASP A 53 -2.08 6.50 -18.81
N GLY A 54 -2.44 7.62 -18.18
CA GLY A 54 -3.83 8.02 -17.92
C GLY A 54 -4.56 7.18 -16.87
N ASP A 55 -3.90 6.24 -16.19
CA ASP A 55 -4.43 5.61 -14.99
C ASP A 55 -4.18 6.51 -13.77
N LYS A 56 -5.13 6.52 -12.83
CA LYS A 56 -5.08 7.39 -11.65
C LYS A 56 -5.32 6.56 -10.40
N LEU A 57 -4.50 6.76 -9.38
CA LEU A 57 -4.78 6.21 -8.05
C LEU A 57 -6.10 6.81 -7.53
N GLN A 58 -6.93 5.97 -6.92
CA GLN A 58 -8.16 6.40 -6.27
C GLN A 58 -8.11 6.12 -4.78
N VAL A 59 -7.69 4.91 -4.40
CA VAL A 59 -7.66 4.47 -2.99
C VAL A 59 -6.45 3.55 -2.77
N ALA A 60 -5.82 3.67 -1.62
CA ALA A 60 -4.85 2.71 -1.11
C ALA A 60 -5.42 1.97 0.12
N PHE A 61 -5.15 0.68 0.19
CA PHE A 61 -5.56 -0.20 1.28
C PHE A 61 -4.35 -0.92 1.84
N ALA A 62 -4.33 -1.14 3.15
CA ALA A 62 -3.29 -1.91 3.82
C ALA A 62 -3.92 -2.83 4.86
N TYR A 63 -3.36 -4.04 5.00
CA TYR A 63 -3.88 -5.02 5.96
C TYR A 63 -2.81 -5.45 6.95
N CYS A 64 -3.03 -5.08 8.21
CA CYS A 64 -2.25 -5.55 9.34
C CYS A 64 -2.81 -6.90 9.82
N ASN A 65 -1.93 -7.86 10.12
CA ASN A 65 -2.37 -9.17 10.62
C ASN A 65 -3.08 -9.09 11.99
N LEU A 66 -2.86 -8.02 12.77
CA LEU A 66 -3.50 -7.81 14.08
C LEU A 66 -4.63 -6.79 14.06
N HIS A 67 -4.49 -5.72 13.26
CA HIS A 67 -5.41 -4.57 13.29
C HIS A 67 -6.35 -4.50 12.09
N GLY A 68 -6.31 -5.51 11.20
CA GLY A 68 -7.21 -5.62 10.07
C GLY A 68 -6.93 -4.61 8.95
N LEU A 69 -7.98 -4.21 8.24
CA LEU A 69 -7.93 -3.43 7.01
C LEU A 69 -8.02 -1.93 7.28
N TRP A 70 -7.11 -1.15 6.70
CA TRP A 70 -7.15 0.32 6.66
C TRP A 70 -7.23 0.81 5.22
N MET A 71 -7.76 2.02 5.02
CA MET A 71 -7.81 2.68 3.71
C MET A 71 -7.48 4.18 3.79
N ALA A 72 -7.01 4.72 2.66
CA ALA A 72 -6.85 6.15 2.43
C ALA A 72 -7.19 6.47 0.97
N GLU A 73 -7.99 7.51 0.74
CA GLU A 73 -8.29 8.00 -0.61
C GLU A 73 -7.12 8.86 -1.13
N ALA A 74 -6.92 8.83 -2.44
CA ALA A 74 -5.99 9.73 -3.11
C ALA A 74 -6.64 11.10 -3.28
N GLU A 75 -5.90 12.15 -2.93
CA GLU A 75 -6.29 13.54 -3.18
C GLU A 75 -6.05 13.95 -4.64
#